data_AF-A0A7V3PTH8-F1
#
_entry.id   AF-A0A7V3PTH8-F1
#
_cell.length_a   1.000
_cell.length_b   1.000
_cell.length_c   1.000
_cell.angle_alpha   90.00
_cell.angle_beta   90.00
_cell.angle_gamma   90.00
#
_symmetry.space_group_name_H-M   'P 1'
#
loop_
_entity.id
_entity.type
_entity.pdbx_description
1 polymer ?
#
loop_
_entity_poly.entity_id
_entity_poly.type
_entity_poly.pdbx_seq_one_letter_code
_entity_poly.pdbx_strand_id
1 'polypeptide(L)'
;MFNRQVWLPLKLKWYWWLVMAVGYLLSPFSWWNDLFINLPLAYLGAVVLSLVSRKLFAPAMILGYWLTNLLGIFLMHHAGWRIATAATGSGKDAIFLNRRRSTLINILTTLGYSLIVIVLISAGVIKPPAFISRIDR
;
A
#
# COMPACT_ATOMS: atom_id res chain seq x y z
N MET A 1 -42.11 2.60 -2.97
CA MET A 1 -40.70 2.23 -3.21
C MET A 1 -39.82 3.04 -2.26
N PHE A 2 -39.26 2.41 -1.24
CA PHE A 2 -38.46 3.08 -0.20
C PHE A 2 -37.12 3.56 -0.76
N ASN A 3 -36.99 4.86 -0.98
CA ASN A 3 -35.71 5.51 -1.23
C ASN A 3 -34.93 5.57 0.08
N ARG A 4 -34.21 4.50 0.44
CA ARG A 4 -33.22 4.55 1.53
C ARG A 4 -32.01 5.32 1.03
N GLN A 5 -32.09 6.64 1.05
CA GLN A 5 -30.89 7.45 1.25
C GLN A 5 -30.32 7.04 2.62
N VAL A 6 -29.34 6.14 2.61
CA VAL A 6 -28.61 5.76 3.82
C VAL A 6 -27.75 6.96 4.19
N TRP A 7 -28.34 7.88 4.96
CA TRP A 7 -27.62 8.92 5.67
C TRP A 7 -26.69 8.23 6.67
N LEU A 8 -25.47 7.92 6.25
CA LEU A 8 -24.42 7.53 7.19
C LEU A 8 -24.23 8.75 8.12
N PRO A 9 -24.47 8.63 9.44
CA PRO A 9 -24.30 9.76 10.35
C PRO A 9 -22.86 10.30 10.24
N LEU A 10 -22.66 11.61 10.43
CA LEU A 10 -21.35 12.26 10.26
C LEU A 10 -20.20 11.52 10.97
N LYS A 11 -20.49 10.93 12.14
CA LYS A 11 -19.56 10.09 12.92
C LYS A 11 -19.05 8.87 12.16
N LEU A 12 -19.89 8.27 11.31
CA LEU A 12 -19.56 7.10 10.50
C LEU A 12 -18.68 7.47 9.29
N LYS A 13 -18.71 8.73 8.82
CA LYS A 13 -17.81 9.22 7.77
C LYS A 13 -16.38 9.38 8.29
N TRP A 14 -16.19 9.96 9.48
CA TRP A 14 -14.86 10.14 10.09
C TRP A 14 -14.17 8.81 10.40
N TYR A 15 -14.93 7.81 10.87
CA TYR A 15 -14.43 6.47 11.13
C TYR A 15 -13.70 5.89 9.90
N TRP A 16 -14.28 5.97 8.71
CA TRP A 16 -13.66 5.43 7.51
C TRP A 16 -12.37 6.16 7.12
N TRP A 17 -12.28 7.47 7.37
CA TRP A 17 -11.03 8.22 7.17
C TRP A 17 -9.94 7.78 8.15
N LEU A 18 -10.28 7.50 9.41
CA LEU A 18 -9.34 6.91 10.36
C LEU A 18 -8.87 5.53 9.91
N VAL A 19 -9.78 4.67 9.46
CA VAL A 19 -9.43 3.33 8.93
C VAL A 19 -8.52 3.46 7.71
N MET A 20 -8.75 4.44 6.84
CA MET A 20 -7.89 4.73 5.69
C MET A 20 -6.48 5.15 6.14
N ALA A 21 -6.38 6.02 7.15
CA ALA A 21 -5.11 6.49 7.70
C ALA A 21 -4.33 5.35 8.39
N VAL A 22 -5.01 4.52 9.18
CA VAL A 22 -4.42 3.32 9.79
C VAL A 22 -3.97 2.34 8.70
N GLY A 23 -4.80 2.10 7.68
CA GLY A 23 -4.42 1.26 6.55
C GLY A 23 -3.17 1.77 5.85
N TYR A 24 -3.07 3.08 5.61
CA TYR A 24 -1.89 3.71 5.01
C TYR A 24 -0.63 3.53 5.87
N LEU A 25 -0.76 3.68 7.18
CA LEU A 25 0.33 3.47 8.16
C LEU A 25 0.82 2.02 8.21
N LEU A 26 -0.03 1.02 7.93
CA LEU A 26 0.37 -0.39 7.85
C LEU A 26 0.80 -0.83 6.44
N SER A 27 0.45 -0.07 5.40
CA SER A 27 0.73 -0.43 4.01
C SER A 27 2.17 -0.18 3.59
N PRO A 28 2.70 -0.93 2.60
CA PRO A 28 4.08 -0.77 2.10
C PRO A 28 4.28 0.53 1.30
N PHE A 29 3.25 1.38 1.15
CA PHE A 29 3.36 2.66 0.44
C PHE A 29 4.13 3.73 1.22
N SER A 30 4.37 3.51 2.52
CA SER A 30 5.17 4.39 3.38
C SER A 30 6.50 3.72 3.70
N TRP A 31 7.60 4.23 3.16
CA TRP A 31 8.92 3.62 3.32
C TRP A 31 9.45 3.61 4.78
N TRP A 32 8.97 4.52 5.63
CA TRP A 32 9.33 4.58 7.05
C TRP A 32 8.46 3.68 7.94
N ASN A 33 7.28 3.28 7.48
CA ASN A 33 6.36 2.43 8.24
C ASN A 33 7.09 1.15 8.67
N ASP A 34 7.77 0.50 7.74
CA ASP A 34 8.27 -0.84 7.99
C ASP A 34 9.18 -0.90 9.21
N LEU A 35 10.01 0.13 9.40
CA LEU A 35 10.92 0.23 10.52
C LEU A 35 10.20 0.47 11.86
N PHE A 36 9.16 1.32 11.88
CA PHE A 36 8.55 1.80 13.12
C PHE A 36 7.24 1.12 13.50
N ILE A 37 6.57 0.46 12.55
CA ILE A 37 5.22 -0.09 12.71
C ILE A 37 5.21 -1.57 12.36
N ASN A 38 5.46 -1.94 11.10
CA ASN A 38 5.29 -3.34 10.66
C ASN A 38 6.31 -4.28 11.31
N LEU A 39 7.61 -3.94 11.36
CA LEU A 39 8.62 -4.80 11.99
C LEU A 39 8.40 -4.93 13.51
N PRO A 40 8.14 -3.86 14.28
CA PRO A 40 7.81 -3.98 15.69
C PRO A 40 6.57 -4.83 15.95
N LEU A 41 5.49 -4.65 15.18
CA LEU A 41 4.27 -5.45 15.31
C LEU A 41 4.52 -6.93 14.97
N ALA A 42 5.24 -7.19 13.88
CA ALA A 42 5.62 -8.54 13.48
C ALA A 42 6.51 -9.21 14.54
N TYR A 43 7.46 -8.48 15.11
CA TYR A 43 8.31 -8.94 16.19
C TYR A 43 7.50 -9.29 17.44
N LEU A 44 6.59 -8.41 17.87
CA LEU A 44 5.71 -8.69 19.01
C LEU A 44 4.87 -9.95 18.80
N GLY A 45 4.28 -10.12 17.61
CA GLY A 45 3.54 -11.34 17.26
C GLY A 45 4.44 -12.58 17.25
N ALA A 46 5.66 -12.46 16.73
CA ALA A 46 6.65 -13.53 16.72
C ALA A 46 7.10 -13.92 18.13
N VAL A 47 7.27 -12.95 19.04
CA VAL A 47 7.58 -13.21 20.45
C VAL A 47 6.47 -14.03 21.09
N VAL A 48 5.21 -13.63 20.91
CA VAL A 48 4.05 -14.37 21.46
C VAL A 48 4.03 -15.81 20.94
N LEU A 49 4.22 -16.03 19.64
CA LEU A 49 4.25 -17.38 19.07
C LEU A 49 5.50 -18.18 19.47
N SER A 50 6.61 -17.49 19.75
CA SER A 50 7.84 -18.14 20.22
C SER A 50 7.74 -18.71 21.63
N LEU A 51 6.78 -18.23 22.43
CA LEU A 51 6.47 -18.80 23.75
C LEU A 51 5.98 -20.24 23.63
N VAL A 52 5.30 -20.59 22.53
CA VAL A 52 4.88 -21.97 22.23
C VAL A 52 6.06 -22.79 21.71
N SER A 53 6.83 -22.23 20.79
CA SER A 53 8.05 -22.86 20.26
C SER A 53 9.03 -21.84 19.70
N ARG A 54 10.26 -21.84 20.19
CA ARG A 54 11.32 -20.93 19.71
C ARG A 54 11.58 -21.05 18.21
N LYS A 55 11.35 -22.23 17.62
CA LYS A 55 11.52 -22.45 16.17
C LYS A 55 10.50 -21.68 15.32
N LEU A 56 9.38 -21.28 15.91
CA LEU A 56 8.33 -20.52 15.22
C LEU A 56 8.64 -19.03 15.12
N PHE A 57 9.63 -18.51 15.84
CA PHE A 57 9.93 -17.07 15.86
C PHE A 57 10.18 -16.51 14.46
N ALA A 58 11.14 -17.09 13.73
CA ALA A 58 11.50 -16.61 12.40
C ALA A 58 10.33 -16.69 11.38
N PRO A 59 9.64 -17.84 11.20
CA PRO A 59 8.49 -17.88 10.30
C PRO A 59 7.34 -16.99 10.76
N ALA A 60 7.10 -16.85 12.07
CA ALA A 60 6.07 -15.95 12.59
C ALA A 60 6.39 -14.47 12.32
N MET A 61 7.66 -14.06 12.38
CA MET A 61 8.07 -12.69 12.08
C MET A 61 7.85 -12.36 10.60
N ILE A 62 8.24 -13.27 9.70
CA ILE A 62 8.02 -13.11 8.25
C ILE A 62 6.52 -13.04 7.94
N LEU A 63 5.74 -13.99 8.47
CA LEU A 63 4.30 -14.03 8.27
C LEU A 63 3.60 -12.82 8.88
N GLY A 64 4.01 -12.39 10.06
CA GLY A 64 3.49 -11.21 10.74
C GLY A 64 3.70 -9.95 9.91
N TYR A 65 4.91 -9.76 9.36
CA TYR A 65 5.24 -8.64 8.49
C TYR A 65 4.43 -8.65 7.18
N TRP A 66 4.24 -9.82 6.57
CA TRP A 66 3.37 -9.93 5.41
C TRP A 66 1.91 -9.64 5.76
N LEU A 67 1.45 -10.12 6.91
CA LEU A 67 0.08 -9.93 7.35
C LEU A 67 -0.21 -8.45 7.65
N THR A 68 0.70 -7.72 8.29
CA THR A 68 0.54 -6.27 8.53
C THR A 68 0.43 -5.51 7.21
N ASN A 69 1.26 -5.84 6.23
CA ASN A 69 1.22 -5.24 4.90
C ASN A 69 -0.09 -5.53 4.15
N LEU A 70 -0.52 -6.80 4.12
CA LEU A 70 -1.77 -7.21 3.49
C LEU A 70 -2.97 -6.57 4.18
N LEU A 71 -2.94 -6.50 5.52
CA LEU A 71 -3.97 -5.84 6.31
C LEU A 71 -4.05 -4.35 5.99
N GLY A 72 -2.90 -3.67 5.87
CA GLY A 72 -2.83 -2.26 5.47
C GLY A 72 -3.49 -2.00 4.12
N ILE A 73 -3.14 -2.79 3.10
CA ILE A 73 -3.75 -2.69 1.77
C ILE A 73 -5.26 -2.97 1.82
N PHE A 74 -5.68 -4.00 2.56
CA PHE A 74 -7.08 -4.36 2.71
C PHE A 74 -7.89 -3.24 3.38
N LEU A 75 -7.37 -2.67 4.47
CA LEU A 75 -7.98 -1.54 5.20
C LEU A 75 -8.14 -0.32 4.30
N MET A 76 -7.10 0.05 3.54
CA MET A 76 -7.16 1.16 2.59
C MET A 76 -8.18 0.91 1.49
N HIS A 77 -8.20 -0.30 0.90
CA HIS A 77 -9.13 -0.63 -0.16
C HIS A 77 -10.58 -0.57 0.33
N HIS A 78 -10.86 -1.15 1.50
CA HIS A 78 -12.19 -1.17 2.09
C HIS A 78 -12.65 0.24 2.49
N ALA A 79 -11.80 0.99 3.19
CA ALA A 79 -12.12 2.36 3.60
C ALA A 79 -12.29 3.29 2.40
N GLY A 80 -11.40 3.22 1.42
CA GLY A 80 -11.48 4.01 0.20
C GLY A 80 -12.78 3.77 -0.57
N TRP A 81 -13.23 2.51 -0.66
CA TRP A 81 -14.51 2.18 -1.29
C TRP A 81 -15.71 2.77 -0.52
N ARG A 82 -15.69 2.70 0.82
CA ARG A 82 -16.75 3.28 1.68
C ARG A 82 -16.79 4.81 1.59
N ILE A 83 -15.63 5.46 1.58
CA ILE A 83 -15.53 6.91 1.43
C ILE A 83 -16.05 7.35 0.07
N ALA A 84 -15.63 6.68 -1.01
CA ALA A 84 -15.99 7.06 -2.36
C ALA A 84 -17.48 6.85 -2.67
N THR A 85 -18.07 5.76 -2.14
CA THR A 85 -19.52 5.51 -2.23
C THR A 85 -20.33 6.50 -1.39
N ALA A 86 -19.85 6.89 -0.20
CA ALA A 86 -20.52 7.86 0.67
C ALA A 86 -20.43 9.31 0.15
N ALA A 87 -19.40 9.65 -0.62
CA ALA A 87 -19.22 10.99 -1.20
C ALA A 87 -20.05 11.21 -2.48
N THR A 88 -20.28 10.16 -3.27
CA THR A 88 -20.81 10.29 -4.64
C THR A 88 -22.28 9.87 -4.77
N GLY A 89 -22.91 9.28 -3.74
CA GLY A 89 -24.33 8.88 -3.75
C GLY A 89 -24.69 7.74 -4.72
N SER A 90 -23.85 7.43 -5.70
CA SER A 90 -23.93 6.25 -6.57
C SER A 90 -22.52 5.71 -6.79
N GLY A 91 -22.27 4.49 -6.32
CA GLY A 91 -20.94 3.83 -6.35
C GLY A 91 -20.35 3.56 -7.74
N LYS A 92 -21.00 4.01 -8.82
CA LYS A 92 -20.56 3.78 -10.20
C LYS A 92 -19.53 4.83 -10.65
N ASP A 93 -19.71 6.11 -10.34
CA ASP A 93 -18.84 7.18 -10.88
C ASP A 93 -17.48 7.27 -10.16
N ALA A 94 -17.45 6.90 -8.88
CA ALA A 94 -16.21 6.75 -8.11
C ALA A 94 -15.26 5.69 -8.70
N ILE A 95 -15.79 4.60 -9.26
CA ILE A 95 -15.00 3.54 -9.89
C ILE A 95 -14.40 4.02 -11.22
N PHE A 96 -15.16 4.80 -12.01
CA PHE A 96 -14.70 5.31 -13.30
C PHE A 96 -13.62 6.39 -13.19
N LEU A 97 -13.74 7.33 -12.24
CA LEU A 97 -12.71 8.34 -11.99
C LEU A 97 -11.40 7.69 -11.51
N ASN A 98 -11.48 6.66 -10.66
CA ASN A 98 -10.32 5.96 -10.13
C ASN A 98 -9.59 5.12 -11.20
N ARG A 99 -10.32 4.52 -12.16
CA ARG A 99 -9.72 3.67 -13.21
C ARG A 99 -8.85 4.45 -14.19
N ARG A 100 -9.30 5.62 -14.67
CA ARG A 100 -8.53 6.44 -15.63
C ARG A 100 -7.36 7.16 -14.97
N ARG A 101 -7.56 7.73 -13.77
CA ARG A 101 -6.48 8.37 -13.03
C ARG A 101 -5.42 7.38 -12.58
N SER A 102 -5.78 6.20 -12.07
CA SER A 102 -4.77 5.23 -11.64
C SER A 102 -3.93 4.70 -12.80
N THR A 103 -4.54 4.50 -13.97
CA THR A 103 -3.81 4.07 -15.17
C THR A 103 -2.83 5.16 -15.64
N LEU A 104 -3.27 6.42 -15.68
CA LEU A 104 -2.40 7.54 -16.06
C LEU A 104 -1.27 7.74 -15.05
N ILE A 105 -1.57 7.71 -13.76
CA ILE A 105 -0.57 7.84 -12.70
C ILE A 105 0.43 6.68 -12.79
N ASN A 106 -0.02 5.43 -12.95
CA ASN A 106 0.89 4.29 -13.08
C ASN A 106 1.80 4.40 -14.32
N ILE A 107 1.26 4.85 -15.45
CA ILE A 107 2.04 5.08 -16.68
C ILE A 107 3.06 6.20 -16.45
N LEU A 108 2.63 7.33 -15.89
CA LEU A 108 3.51 8.46 -15.58
C LEU A 108 4.61 8.09 -14.59
N THR A 109 4.29 7.33 -13.54
CA THR A 109 5.26 6.91 -12.53
C THR A 109 6.27 5.93 -13.12
N THR A 110 5.83 4.99 -13.97
CA THR A 110 6.73 4.02 -14.63
C THR A 110 7.64 4.69 -15.65
N LEU A 111 7.10 5.61 -16.47
CA LEU A 111 7.87 6.38 -17.43
C LEU A 111 8.84 7.34 -16.74
N GLY A 112 8.39 8.02 -15.69
CA GLY A 112 9.21 8.92 -14.89
C GLY A 112 10.37 8.20 -14.21
N TYR A 113 10.10 7.05 -13.56
CA TYR A 113 11.14 6.22 -12.97
C TYR A 113 12.15 5.73 -14.01
N SER A 114 11.67 5.23 -15.15
CA SER A 114 12.53 4.77 -16.25
C SER A 114 13.42 5.90 -16.80
N LEU A 115 12.87 7.10 -16.96
CA LEU A 115 13.61 8.27 -17.42
C LEU A 115 14.69 8.69 -16.42
N ILE A 116 14.38 8.69 -15.12
CA ILE A 116 15.35 8.99 -14.06
C ILE A 116 16.51 7.98 -14.09
N VAL A 117 16.22 6.69 -14.26
CA VAL A 117 17.26 5.65 -14.38
C VAL A 117 18.15 5.89 -15.60
N ILE A 118 17.56 6.18 -16.77
CA ILE A 118 18.32 6.49 -18.00
C ILE A 118 19.22 7.70 -17.81
N VAL A 119 18.71 8.77 -17.18
CA VAL A 119 19.50 9.99 -16.89
C VAL A 119 20.65 9.67 -15.94
N LEU A 120 20.41 8.88 -14.89
CA LEU A 120 21.44 8.49 -13.92
C LEU A 120 22.55 7.62 -14.55
N ILE A 121 22.19 6.74 -15.48
CA ILE A 121 23.15 5.95 -16.27
C ILE A 121 23.94 6.87 -17.21
N SER A 122 23.25 7.76 -17.93
CA SER A 122 23.89 8.68 -18.90
C SER A 122 24.81 9.70 -18.23
N ALA A 123 24.49 10.12 -17.01
CA ALA A 123 25.33 10.98 -16.18
C ALA A 123 26.49 10.21 -15.49
N GLY A 124 26.58 8.89 -15.65
CA GLY A 124 27.63 8.06 -15.07
C GLY A 124 27.56 7.85 -13.55
N VAL A 125 26.46 8.27 -12.92
CA VAL A 125 26.23 8.09 -11.46
C VAL A 125 26.00 6.62 -11.12
N ILE A 126 25.31 5.90 -12.01
CA ILE A 126 25.04 4.46 -11.88
C ILE A 126 25.76 3.72 -13.00
N LYS A 127 26.69 2.82 -12.63
CA LYS A 127 27.33 1.92 -13.60
C LYS A 127 26.35 0.81 -13.96
N PRO A 128 26.05 0.57 -15.25
CA PRO A 128 25.22 -0.54 -15.64
C PRO A 128 25.89 -1.87 -15.24
N PRO A 129 25.12 -2.90 -14.90
CA PRO A 129 25.66 -4.21 -14.56
C PRO A 129 26.54 -4.76 -15.70
N ALA A 130 27.63 -5.45 -15.34
CA ALA A 130 28.71 -5.84 -16.25
C ALA A 130 28.28 -6.65 -17.48
N PHE A 131 27.09 -7.27 -17.44
CA PHE A 131 26.50 -8.00 -18.57
C PHE A 131 26.10 -7.08 -19.74
N ILE A 132 25.67 -5.84 -19.47
CA ILE A 132 25.27 -4.88 -20.51
C ILE A 132 26.49 -4.21 -21.14
N SER A 133 27.53 -3.92 -20.35
CA SER A 133 28.78 -3.28 -20.82
C SER A 133 29.64 -4.14 -21.79
N ARG A 134 29.23 -5.37 -22.08
CA ARG A 134 29.91 -6.30 -23.00
C ARG A 134 29.27 -6.40 -24.37
N ILE A 135 28.09 -5.82 -24.59
CA ILE A 135 27.39 -5.88 -25.88
C ILE A 135 28.00 -4.90 -26.90
N ASP A 136 28.79 -3.95 -26.42
CA ASP A 136 29.32 -2.83 -27.20
C ASP A 136 30.81 -3.03 -27.59
N ARG A 137 31.37 -4.23 -27.42
CA ARG A 137 32.77 -4.55 -27.72
C ARG A 137 32.95 -5.75 -28.63
#